data_AF-A0A9E1Q2M9-F1
#
_entry.id   AF-A0A9E1Q2M9-F1
#
_cell.length_a   1.000
_cell.length_b   1.000
_cell.length_c   1.000
_cell.angle_alpha   90.00
_cell.angle_beta   90.00
_cell.angle_gamma   90.00
#
_symmetry.space_group_name_H-M   'P 1'
#
loop_
_entity.id
_entity.type
_entity.pdbx_description
1 polymer ?
#
loop_
_entity_poly.entity_id
_entity_poly.type
_entity_poly.pdbx_seq_one_letter_code
_entity_poly.pdbx_strand_id
1 'polypeptide(L)'
;AVLRIATETCAAEWMLHADHTYAEHPLSGFIKGKTGRGIGAEFRLHGLDPDGAEGRARAAGYTVLAGAADKAHGLREAYILDDDGYCWTPDRPVT
;
A
#
# COMPACT_ATOMS: atom_id res chain seq x y z
N ALA A 1 5.88 -4.84 -4.38
CA ALA A 1 5.70 -3.85 -5.47
C ALA A 1 7.03 -3.15 -5.76
N VAL A 2 7.28 -2.71 -7.00
CA VAL A 2 8.53 -2.01 -7.35
C VAL A 2 8.21 -0.64 -7.94
N LEU A 3 8.72 0.43 -7.32
CA LEU A 3 8.68 1.79 -7.85
C LEU A 3 10.08 2.14 -8.35
N ARG A 4 10.16 2.73 -9.54
CA ARG A 4 11.43 3.15 -10.15
C ARG A 4 11.40 4.64 -10.46
N ILE A 5 12.50 5.33 -10.18
CA ILE A 5 12.80 6.64 -10.74
C ILE A 5 14.14 6.57 -11.46
N ALA A 6 14.22 7.28 -12.58
CA ALA A 6 15.48 7.59 -13.24
C ALA A 6 15.51 9.09 -13.50
N THR A 7 16.60 9.72 -13.12
CA THR A 7 16.95 11.12 -13.42
C THR A 7 18.25 11.12 -14.23
N GLU A 8 18.70 12.28 -14.70
CA GLU A 8 19.99 12.40 -15.38
C GLU A 8 21.19 12.01 -14.51
N THR A 9 21.04 12.07 -13.18
CA THR A 9 22.15 11.91 -12.23
C THR A 9 22.01 10.71 -11.30
N CYS A 10 20.83 10.09 -11.21
CA CYS A 10 20.64 8.87 -10.44
C CYS A 10 19.46 8.02 -10.94
N ALA A 11 19.55 6.72 -10.69
CA ALA A 11 18.39 5.83 -10.70
C ALA A 11 18.17 5.30 -9.28
N ALA A 12 16.92 5.21 -8.86
CA ALA A 12 16.56 4.56 -7.62
C ALA A 12 15.39 3.59 -7.85
N GLU A 13 15.45 2.47 -7.13
CA GLU A 13 14.42 1.44 -7.12
C GLU A 13 13.98 1.23 -5.67
N TRP A 14 12.68 1.32 -5.42
CA TRP A 14 12.07 0.99 -4.14
C TRP A 14 11.30 -0.30 -4.29
N MET A 15 11.66 -1.29 -3.48
CA MET A 15 10.99 -2.58 -3.46
C MET A 15 10.27 -2.78 -2.14
N LEU A 16 8.97 -3.06 -2.23
CA LEU A 16 8.19 -3.58 -1.13
C LEU A 16 8.16 -5.10 -1.22
N HIS A 17 8.72 -5.74 -0.20
CA HIS A 17 8.80 -7.19 -0.06
C HIS A 17 7.81 -7.65 0.99
N ALA A 18 6.95 -8.62 0.62
CA ALA A 18 6.16 -9.35 1.59
C ALA A 18 7.08 -10.24 2.43
N ASP A 19 6.71 -10.52 3.67
CA ASP A 19 7.55 -11.27 4.62
C ASP A 19 8.04 -12.62 4.06
N HIS A 20 7.16 -13.35 3.38
CA HIS A 20 7.48 -14.65 2.76
C HIS A 20 8.43 -14.57 1.56
N THR A 21 8.75 -13.38 1.07
CA THR A 21 9.67 -13.15 -0.07
C THR A 21 11.10 -12.88 0.37
N TYR A 22 11.34 -12.68 1.67
CA TYR A 22 12.68 -12.60 2.23
C TYR A 22 13.25 -14.03 2.40
N ALA A 23 13.96 -14.52 1.40
CA ALA A 23 14.80 -15.72 1.52
C ALA A 23 16.03 -15.43 2.42
N GLU A 24 17.25 -15.66 1.95
CA GLU A 24 18.48 -15.33 2.69
C GLU A 24 18.83 -13.82 2.68
N HIS A 25 17.88 -12.95 2.34
CA HIS A 25 18.14 -11.53 2.27
C HIS A 25 18.46 -10.98 3.69
N PRO A 26 19.53 -10.19 3.88
CA PRO A 26 20.01 -9.78 5.21
C PRO A 26 18.98 -9.08 6.11
N LEU A 27 18.01 -8.36 5.52
CA LEU A 27 16.90 -7.76 6.26
C LEU A 27 15.99 -8.77 6.97
N SER A 28 15.93 -10.04 6.53
CA SER A 28 15.06 -11.06 7.11
C SER A 28 15.26 -11.18 8.62
N GLY A 29 16.51 -11.25 9.09
CA GLY A 29 16.84 -11.31 10.52
C GLY A 29 16.44 -10.05 11.30
N PHE A 30 16.40 -8.89 10.65
CA PHE A 30 16.01 -7.63 11.29
C PHE A 30 14.50 -7.47 11.43
N ILE A 31 13.71 -8.05 10.51
CA ILE A 31 12.25 -7.90 10.49
C ILE A 31 11.52 -9.10 11.10
N LYS A 32 12.19 -10.25 11.26
CA LYS A 32 11.59 -11.47 11.81
C LYS A 32 10.92 -11.21 13.17
N GLY A 33 9.64 -11.58 13.27
CA GLY A 33 8.85 -11.46 14.50
C GLY A 33 8.37 -10.05 14.82
N LYS A 34 8.58 -9.07 13.93
CA LYS A 34 8.02 -7.73 14.07
C LYS A 34 6.68 -7.65 13.35
N THR A 35 5.68 -7.08 14.00
CA THR A 35 4.36 -6.78 13.42
C THR A 35 4.29 -5.32 13.00
N GLY A 36 3.42 -4.98 12.03
CA GLY A 36 3.20 -3.60 11.62
C GLY A 36 4.41 -2.99 10.90
N ARG A 37 5.00 -3.73 9.95
CA ARG A 37 6.14 -3.24 9.17
C ARG A 37 5.80 -2.00 8.35
N GLY A 38 4.56 -1.90 7.90
CA GLY A 38 4.07 -0.77 7.12
C GLY A 38 3.64 0.46 7.90
N ILE A 39 3.89 0.53 9.22
CA ILE A 39 3.54 1.72 10.02
C ILE A 39 4.16 2.97 9.38
N GLY A 40 3.29 3.93 9.06
CA GLY A 40 3.67 5.21 8.47
C GLY A 40 3.92 5.20 6.97
N ALA A 41 3.79 4.06 6.30
CA ALA A 41 3.89 3.96 4.84
C ALA A 41 2.50 3.93 4.19
N GLU A 42 2.25 4.89 3.30
CA GLU A 42 1.06 4.98 2.46
C GLU A 42 1.46 4.86 0.98
N PHE A 43 0.76 3.99 0.25
CA PHE A 43 0.92 3.80 -1.18
C PHE A 43 -0.37 4.17 -1.90
N ARG A 44 -0.32 5.27 -2.64
CA ARG A 44 -1.48 5.78 -3.37
C ARG A 44 -1.59 5.16 -4.76
N LEU A 45 -2.77 4.67 -5.08
CA LEU A 45 -3.11 4.02 -6.35
C LEU A 45 -4.12 4.90 -7.10
N HIS A 46 -3.63 5.96 -7.72
CA HIS A 46 -4.44 6.92 -8.44
C HIS A 46 -5.15 6.29 -9.66
N GLY A 47 -6.43 6.62 -9.84
CA GLY A 47 -7.29 6.11 -10.91
C GLY A 47 -7.92 4.75 -10.64
N LEU A 48 -7.65 4.13 -9.50
CA LEU A 48 -8.26 2.86 -9.10
C LEU A 48 -9.57 3.11 -8.37
N ASP A 49 -10.63 2.38 -8.75
CA ASP A 49 -11.94 2.49 -8.11
C ASP A 49 -11.90 2.08 -6.63
N PRO A 50 -12.12 3.02 -5.68
CA PRO A 50 -12.00 2.75 -4.25
C PRO A 50 -13.09 1.81 -3.73
N ASP A 51 -14.31 1.91 -4.27
CA ASP A 51 -15.44 1.07 -3.87
C ASP A 51 -15.19 -0.40 -4.21
N GLY A 52 -14.80 -0.67 -5.45
CA GLY A 52 -14.43 -2.01 -5.88
C GLY A 52 -13.23 -2.56 -5.11
N ALA A 53 -12.24 -1.72 -4.81
CA ALA A 53 -11.08 -2.12 -4.01
C ALA A 53 -11.46 -2.46 -2.56
N GLU A 54 -12.28 -1.63 -1.91
CA GLU A 54 -12.82 -1.91 -0.58
C GLU A 54 -13.61 -3.22 -0.56
N GLY A 55 -14.52 -3.43 -1.51
CA GLY A 55 -15.33 -4.64 -1.59
C GLY A 55 -14.49 -5.91 -1.68
N ARG A 56 -13.45 -5.91 -2.54
CA ARG A 56 -12.49 -7.02 -2.63
C ARG A 56 -11.70 -7.21 -1.35
N ALA A 57 -11.25 -6.12 -0.73
CA ALA A 57 -10.49 -6.18 0.52
C ALA A 57 -11.30 -6.83 1.64
N ARG A 58 -12.55 -6.38 1.84
CA ARG A 58 -13.47 -6.96 2.83
C ARG A 58 -13.77 -8.43 2.56
N ALA A 59 -14.02 -8.78 1.29
CA ALA A 59 -14.29 -10.17 0.91
C ALA A 59 -13.09 -11.11 1.16
N ALA A 60 -11.87 -10.59 1.04
CA ALA A 60 -10.64 -11.32 1.33
C ALA A 60 -10.21 -11.27 2.81
N GLY A 61 -10.95 -10.57 3.68
CA GLY A 61 -10.64 -10.46 5.11
C GLY A 61 -9.57 -9.44 5.48
N TYR A 62 -9.17 -8.57 4.55
CA TYR A 62 -8.23 -7.48 4.83
C TYR A 62 -8.85 -6.40 5.71
N THR A 63 -8.01 -5.66 6.41
CA THR A 63 -8.44 -4.55 7.26
C THR A 63 -8.70 -3.30 6.41
N VAL A 64 -9.93 -2.79 6.46
CA VAL A 64 -10.29 -1.48 5.88
C VAL A 64 -10.24 -0.45 6.99
N LEU A 65 -9.15 0.33 7.04
CA LEU A 65 -8.92 1.36 8.05
C LEU A 65 -9.92 2.52 7.91
N ALA A 66 -10.28 2.86 6.67
CA ALA A 66 -11.38 3.77 6.36
C ALA A 66 -12.00 3.38 5.01
N GLY A 67 -13.33 3.26 4.97
CA GLY A 67 -14.07 2.92 3.75
C GLY A 67 -14.03 4.03 2.70
N ALA A 68 -14.39 3.68 1.47
CA ALA A 68 -14.46 4.55 0.31
C ALA A 68 -15.39 5.75 0.57
N ALA A 69 -14.81 6.94 0.62
CA ALA A 69 -15.54 8.17 0.86
C ALA A 69 -14.95 9.33 0.06
N ASP A 70 -15.82 10.29 -0.28
CA ASP A 70 -15.41 11.54 -0.89
C ASP A 70 -14.76 12.42 0.19
N LYS A 71 -13.64 13.06 -0.17
CA LYS A 71 -12.84 13.89 0.73
C LYS A 71 -12.82 15.34 0.31
N ALA A 72 -12.56 16.24 1.27
CA ALA A 72 -12.54 17.68 1.05
C ALA A 72 -11.54 18.15 -0.03
N HIS A 73 -10.51 17.35 -0.33
CA HIS A 73 -9.53 17.63 -1.38
C HIS A 73 -9.90 17.01 -2.75
N GLY A 74 -11.16 16.64 -2.95
CA GLY A 74 -11.70 16.27 -4.27
C GLY A 74 -11.38 14.84 -4.74
N LEU A 75 -11.02 13.94 -3.82
CA LEU A 75 -10.83 12.52 -4.14
C LEU A 75 -11.90 11.67 -3.46
N ARG A 76 -12.39 10.66 -4.17
CA ARG A 76 -13.00 9.48 -3.57
C ARG A 76 -11.87 8.50 -3.29
N GLU A 77 -11.74 8.05 -2.05
CA GLU A 77 -10.62 7.20 -1.64
C GLU A 77 -10.98 6.29 -0.46
N ALA A 78 -10.27 5.16 -0.35
CA ALA A 78 -10.35 4.22 0.76
C ALA A 78 -8.94 3.95 1.32
N TYR A 79 -8.85 3.47 2.55
CA TYR A 79 -7.58 3.12 3.22
C TYR A 79 -7.62 1.65 3.62
N ILE A 80 -6.78 0.84 2.99
CA ILE A 80 -6.79 -0.62 3.12
C ILE A 80 -5.42 -1.08 3.62
N LEU A 81 -5.37 -1.86 4.69
CA LEU A 81 -4.13 -2.46 5.18
C LEU A 81 -3.96 -3.87 4.61
N ASP A 82 -2.75 -4.17 4.16
CA ASP A 82 -2.33 -5.57 3.96
C ASP A 82 -1.89 -6.23 5.28
N ASP A 83 -1.54 -7.51 5.21
CA ASP A 83 -1.14 -8.32 6.37
C ASP A 83 0.18 -7.85 7.00
N ASP A 84 1.01 -7.14 6.24
CA ASP A 84 2.29 -6.59 6.70
C ASP A 84 2.11 -5.17 7.31
N GLY A 85 0.90 -4.61 7.24
CA GLY A 85 0.49 -3.33 7.81
C GLY A 85 0.75 -2.11 6.92
N TYR A 86 0.99 -2.30 5.62
CA TYR A 86 1.13 -1.19 4.67
C TYR A 86 -0.24 -0.63 4.28
N CYS A 87 -0.37 0.70 4.23
CA CYS A 87 -1.61 1.33 3.79
C CYS A 87 -1.64 1.50 2.27
N TRP A 88 -2.62 0.88 1.63
CA TRP A 88 -2.93 1.00 0.22
C TRP A 88 -4.14 1.92 0.06
N THR A 89 -3.94 3.02 -0.65
CA THR A 89 -4.94 4.09 -0.83
C THR A 89 -5.36 4.16 -2.29
N PRO A 90 -6.32 3.33 -2.75
CA PRO A 90 -6.97 3.52 -4.05
C PRO A 90 -7.75 4.82 -4.04
N ASP A 91 -7.58 5.63 -5.08
CA ASP A 91 -8.30 6.88 -5.22
C ASP A 91 -8.65 7.22 -6.66
N ARG A 92 -9.69 8.04 -6.82
CA ARG A 92 -10.04 8.71 -8.08
C ARG A 92 -10.64 10.09 -7.80
N PRO A 93 -10.53 11.06 -8.72
CA PRO A 93 -11.21 12.34 -8.58
C PRO A 93 -12.73 12.17 -8.40
N VAL A 94 -13.31 13.01 -7.54
CA VAL A 94 -14.76 13.19 -7.46
C VAL A 94 -15.16 14.10 -8.62
N THR A 95 -15.88 13.57 -9.60
CA THR A 95 -16.52 14.35 -10.68
C THR A 95 -17.75 15.08 -10.18
#